data_AF-A0A7W9WEZ2-F1
#
_entry.id   AF-A0A7W9WEZ2-F1
#
_cell.length_a   1.000
_cell.length_b   1.000
_cell.length_c   1.000
_cell.angle_alpha   90.00
_cell.angle_beta   90.00
_cell.angle_gamma   90.00
#
_symmetry.space_group_name_H-M   'P 1'
#
loop_
_entity.id
_entity.type
_entity.pdbx_description
1 polymer ?
#
loop_
_entity_poly.entity_id
_entity_poly.type
_entity_poly.pdbx_seq_one_letter_code
_entity_poly.pdbx_strand_id
1 'polypeptide(L)' 'MRSYGGLWDTERGRRALRDAGHDPQDKHTRRILRDLAKEGLLVKVEDRPVTYRLAQPD' A
#
# COMPACT_ATOMS: atom_id res chain seq x y z
N MET A 1 -10.85 3.17 15.29
CA MET A 1 -9.56 3.28 14.60
C MET A 1 -9.37 2.06 13.72
N ARG A 2 -9.23 2.23 12.40
CA ARG A 2 -8.88 1.12 11.50
C ARG A 2 -7.37 0.99 11.46
N SER A 3 -6.83 -0.03 12.12
CA SER A 3 -5.39 -0.30 12.14
C SER A 3 -4.98 -0.90 10.79
N TYR A 4 -4.45 -0.10 9.87
CA TYR A 4 -3.88 -0.61 8.61
C TYR A 4 -2.49 -1.25 8.80
N GLY A 5 -2.31 -2.03 9.87
CA GLY A 5 -1.12 -2.86 10.06
C GLY A 5 -1.17 -4.14 9.22
N GLY A 6 -0.02 -4.68 8.82
CA GLY A 6 0.10 -5.93 8.03
C GLY A 6 0.53 -5.69 6.58
N LEU A 7 0.31 -6.71 5.73
CA LEU A 7 0.71 -6.65 4.32
C LEU A 7 -0.21 -5.73 3.50
N TRP A 8 0.38 -5.03 2.55
CA TRP A 8 -0.24 -4.10 1.63
C TRP A 8 -0.07 -4.61 0.21
N ASP A 9 -1.18 -4.97 -0.42
CA ASP A 9 -1.27 -5.29 -1.84
C ASP A 9 -2.15 -4.27 -2.57
N THR A 10 -2.39 -4.51 -3.86
CA THR A 10 -3.21 -3.60 -4.69
C THR A 10 -4.66 -3.51 -4.19
N GLU A 11 -5.24 -4.60 -3.68
CA GLU A 11 -6.62 -4.59 -3.22
C GLU A 11 -6.77 -3.82 -1.91
N ARG A 12 -5.85 -4.04 -0.96
CA ARG A 12 -5.83 -3.33 0.31
C ARG A 12 -5.57 -1.84 0.12
N GLY A 13 -4.61 -1.48 -0.74
CA GLY A 13 -4.36 -0.09 -1.11
C GLY A 13 -5.60 0.58 -1.70
N ARG A 14 -6.30 -0.11 -2.61
CA ARG A 14 -7.52 0.41 -3.23
C ARG A 14 -8.65 0.60 -2.21
N ARG A 15 -8.80 -0.34 -1.27
CA ARG A 15 -9.77 -0.22 -0.17
C ARG A 15 -9.44 0.95 0.75
N ALA A 16 -8.19 1.13 1.14
CA ALA A 16 -7.78 2.25 1.99
C ALA A 16 -8.04 3.62 1.33
N LEU A 17 -7.75 3.73 0.03
CA LEU A 17 -8.04 4.93 -0.75
C LEU A 17 -9.55 5.19 -0.87
N ARG A 18 -10.37 4.14 -1.05
CA ARG A 18 -11.83 4.24 -1.02
C ARG A 18 -12.40 4.65 0.33
N ASP A 19 -11.85 4.10 1.41
CA ASP A 19 -12.22 4.51 2.77
C ASP A 19 -11.90 5.99 3.03
N ALA A 20 -10.88 6.54 2.35
CA ALA A 20 -10.51 7.95 2.38
C ALA A 20 -11.31 8.83 1.39
N GLY A 21 -12.28 8.26 0.67
CA GLY A 21 -13.14 9.00 -0.28
C GLY A 21 -12.61 9.11 -1.71
N HIS A 22 -11.55 8.38 -2.07
CA HIS A 22 -11.03 8.32 -3.44
C HIS A 22 -11.52 7.08 -4.19
N ASP A 23 -11.70 7.14 -5.51
CA ASP A 23 -11.95 5.94 -6.32
C ASP A 23 -10.81 5.67 -7.31
N PRO A 24 -9.70 5.06 -6.86
CA PRO A 24 -8.53 4.86 -7.71
C PRO A 24 -8.64 3.57 -8.53
N GLN A 25 -8.16 3.64 -9.76
CA GLN A 25 -7.91 2.45 -10.59
C GLN A 25 -6.67 1.68 -10.09
N ASP A 26 -6.62 0.37 -10.34
CA ASP A 26 -5.53 -0.51 -9.90
C ASP A 26 -4.13 -0.04 -10.33
N LYS A 27 -3.99 0.54 -11.54
CA LYS A 27 -2.71 1.13 -12.00
C LYS A 27 -2.29 2.31 -11.12
N HIS A 28 -3.24 3.16 -10.72
CA HIS A 28 -2.99 4.31 -9.87
C HIS A 28 -2.63 3.86 -8.45
N THR A 29 -3.36 2.90 -7.90
CA THR A 29 -3.06 2.31 -6.58
C THR A 29 -1.66 1.68 -6.55
N ARG A 30 -1.30 0.89 -7.57
CA ARG A 30 0.06 0.30 -7.66
C ARG A 30 1.16 1.35 -7.76
N ARG A 31 0.90 2.49 -8.42
CA ARG A 31 1.84 3.60 -8.47
C ARG A 31 2.03 4.21 -7.08
N ILE A 32 0.94 4.50 -6.37
CA ILE A 32 0.99 5.02 -4.98
C ILE A 32 1.81 4.09 -4.08
N LEU A 33 1.51 2.78 -4.07
CA LEU A 33 2.25 1.83 -3.23
C LEU A 33 3.74 1.79 -3.56
N ARG A 34 4.10 1.90 -4.84
CA ARG A 34 5.50 1.97 -5.27
C ARG A 34 6.17 3.27 -4.82
N ASP A 35 5.48 4.39 -4.92
CA ASP A 35 6.04 5.69 -4.53
C ASP A 35 6.21 5.79 -3.01
N LEU A 36 5.24 5.28 -2.23
CA LEU A 36 5.40 5.10 -0.78
C LEU A 36 6.59 4.20 -0.42
N ALA A 37 6.86 3.17 -1.22
CA ALA A 37 8.04 2.32 -1.02
C ALA A 37 9.36 3.03 -1.36
N LYS A 38 9.38 3.88 -2.39
CA LYS A 38 10.54 4.73 -2.71
C LYS A 38 10.81 5.76 -1.62
N GLU A 39 9.76 6.28 -0.99
CA GLU A 39 9.85 7.21 0.15
C GLU A 39 10.22 6.51 1.47
N GLY A 40 10.36 5.19 1.47
CA GLY A 40 10.73 4.40 2.65
C GLY A 40 9.59 4.18 3.65
N LEU A 41 8.35 4.57 3.32
CA LEU A 41 7.16 4.34 4.16
C LEU A 41 6.65 2.90 4.06
N LEU A 42 6.92 2.26 2.92
CA LEU A 42 6.64 0.86 2.68
C LEU A 42 7.93 0.10 2.33
N VAL A 43 7.98 -1.16 2.72
CA VAL A 43 9.05 -2.09 2.32
C VAL A 43 8.41 -3.20 1.50
N LYS A 44 8.92 -3.45 0.31
CA LYS A 44 8.46 -4.57 -0.52
C LYS A 44 8.89 -5.89 0.12
N VAL A 45 7.94 -6.81 0.27
CA VAL A 45 8.16 -8.13 0.92
C VAL A 45 8.20 -9.24 -0.11
N GLU A 46 7.30 -9.22 -1.11
CA GLU A 46 7.25 -10.22 -2.19
C GLU A 46 7.08 -9.55 -3.57
N ASP A 47 7.56 -10.23 -4.62
CA ASP A 47 7.43 -9.77 -6.01
C ASP A 47 6.19 -10.34 -6.72
N ARG A 48 5.73 -11.53 -6.33
CA ARG A 48 4.61 -12.25 -6.97
C ARG A 48 3.77 -13.06 -5.96
N PRO A 49 2.56 -12.60 -5.60
CA PRO A 49 2.03 -11.26 -5.89
C PRO A 49 2.84 -10.16 -5.21
N VAL A 50 2.83 -8.95 -5.76
CA VAL A 50 3.56 -7.82 -5.14
C VAL A 50 2.88 -7.44 -3.83
N THR A 51 3.61 -7.58 -2.73
CA THR A 51 3.16 -7.19 -1.39
C THR A 51 4.19 -6.29 -0.70
N TYR A 52 3.70 -5.39 0.14
CA TYR A 52 4.50 -4.47 0.94
C TYR A 52 4.15 -4.60 2.42
N ARG A 53 5.02 -4.13 3.31
CA ARG A 53 4.70 -3.91 4.73
C ARG A 53 4.99 -2.46 5.08
N LEU A 54 4.36 -1.95 6.13
CA LEU A 54 4.78 -0.67 6.71
C LEU A 54 6.25 -0.77 7.14
N ALA A 55 7.03 0.26 6.81
CA ALA A 55 8.33 0.41 7.45
C ALA A 55 8.10 0.61 8.95
N GLN A 56 8.83 -0.15 9.78
CA GLN A 56 8.83 0.13 11.20
C GLN A 56 9.83 1.26 11.45
N PRO A 57 9.45 2.29 12.22
CA PRO A 57 10.44 3.22 12.74
C PRO A 57 11.41 2.45 13.65
N ASP A 58 12.71 2.74 13.52
CA ASP A 58 13.74 2.30 14.47
C ASP A 58 13.51 2.88 15.87
#